data_AF-A0A7S2PY64-F1
#
_entry.id   AF-A0A7S2PY64-F1
#
_cell.length_a   1.000
_cell.length_b   1.000
_cell.length_c   1.000
_cell.angle_alpha   90.00
_cell.angle_beta   90.00
_cell.angle_gamma   90.00
#
_symmetry.space_group_name_H-M   'P 1'
#
loop_
_entity.id
_entity.type
_entity.pdbx_description
1 polymer ?
#
loop_
_entity_poly.entity_id
_entity_poly.type
_entity_poly.pdbx_seq_one_letter_code
_entity_poly.pdbx_strand_id
1 'polypeptide(L)'
;VARYSDAAAGCAVGPPALDQAMAFCRLVEREISDGARVAVAPSGPGAEERANAAVLLGAYLILRRCWSSDRLAAALPEEAALRFPRAWARGGAAGSLSEGAQVAEMRAQYEQRLQEQALEARGMQNRMRQLEIEAAQSRASWEVERRGLVRQIGHYRATLERYCIPFEDAGTYVGMGGGSAQYFVGFEPSGPSQWKARGAAADNA
;
A
#
# COMPACT_ATOMS: atom_id res chain seq x y z
N VAL A 1 -32.12 17.25 -2.64
CA VAL A 1 -31.06 18.27 -2.79
C VAL A 1 -30.08 18.09 -1.64
N ALA A 2 -28.96 17.41 -1.88
CA ALA A 2 -27.93 17.25 -0.86
C ALA A 2 -27.21 18.59 -0.67
N ARG A 3 -27.37 19.20 0.51
CA ARG A 3 -26.62 20.40 0.90
C ARG A 3 -25.24 19.95 1.42
N TYR A 4 -24.19 20.67 1.07
CA TYR A 4 -22.84 20.44 1.60
C TYR A 4 -22.88 20.53 3.13
N SER A 5 -22.19 19.62 3.82
CA SER A 5 -22.09 19.66 5.28
C SER A 5 -21.13 20.76 5.72
N ASP A 6 -21.43 21.40 6.86
CA ASP A 6 -20.62 22.49 7.45
C ASP A 6 -19.17 22.07 7.72
N ALA A 7 -18.89 20.76 7.82
CA ALA A 7 -17.53 20.22 7.98
C ALA A 7 -16.65 20.38 6.72
N ALA A 8 -17.22 20.65 5.54
CA ALA A 8 -16.48 20.96 4.32
C ALA A 8 -16.20 22.47 4.16
N ALA A 9 -16.81 23.31 5.01
CA ALA A 9 -16.72 24.76 4.96
C ALA A 9 -15.70 25.29 5.99
N GLY A 10 -14.42 24.98 5.77
CA GLY A 10 -13.34 25.70 6.43
C GLY A 10 -13.09 27.04 5.73
N CYS A 11 -13.76 28.11 6.18
CA CYS A 11 -13.41 29.54 5.98
C CYS A 11 -12.60 29.92 4.71
N ALA A 12 -13.17 29.77 3.52
CA ALA A 12 -12.46 30.10 2.29
C ALA A 12 -12.65 31.57 1.86
N VAL A 13 -11.68 32.42 2.19
CA VAL A 13 -11.48 33.77 1.60
C VAL A 13 -10.63 33.64 0.32
N GLY A 14 -11.09 32.81 -0.61
CA GLY A 14 -10.40 32.49 -1.87
C GLY A 14 -11.15 31.42 -2.66
N PRO A 15 -10.85 31.26 -3.96
CA PRO A 15 -11.44 30.19 -4.74
C PRO A 15 -11.10 28.84 -4.08
N PRO A 16 -12.03 27.86 -4.13
CA PRO A 16 -11.82 26.56 -3.52
C PRO A 16 -10.55 25.91 -4.04
N ALA A 17 -9.86 25.19 -3.15
CA ALA A 17 -8.63 24.49 -3.50
C ALA A 17 -8.90 23.41 -4.58
N LEU A 18 -7.87 23.04 -5.34
CA LEU A 18 -8.02 22.14 -6.48
C LEU A 18 -8.60 20.78 -6.06
N ASP A 19 -8.22 20.26 -4.90
CA ASP A 19 -8.76 19.04 -4.30
C ASP A 19 -10.26 19.16 -4.00
N GLN A 20 -10.73 20.31 -3.50
CA GLN A 20 -12.15 20.59 -3.28
C GLN A 20 -12.91 20.66 -4.62
N ALA A 21 -12.35 21.31 -5.63
CA ALA A 21 -12.94 21.34 -6.97
C ALA A 21 -13.04 19.94 -7.59
N MET A 22 -12.02 19.10 -7.42
CA MET A 22 -12.03 17.72 -7.89
C MET A 22 -13.05 16.85 -7.13
N ALA A 23 -13.19 17.04 -5.81
CA ALA A 23 -14.20 16.37 -5.00
C ALA A 23 -15.62 16.77 -5.43
N PHE A 24 -15.85 18.06 -5.65
CA PHE A 24 -17.10 18.59 -6.20
C PHE A 24 -17.43 17.94 -7.55
N CYS A 25 -16.45 17.86 -8.48
CA CYS A 25 -16.67 17.24 -9.78
C CYS A 25 -17.13 15.78 -9.67
N ARG A 26 -16.51 14.97 -8.80
CA ARG A 26 -16.89 13.56 -8.60
C ARG A 26 -18.30 13.43 -8.05
N LEU A 27 -18.68 14.30 -7.11
CA LEU A 27 -20.02 14.29 -6.53
C LEU A 27 -21.07 14.59 -7.60
N VAL A 28 -20.87 15.64 -8.39
CA VAL A 28 -21.78 16.02 -9.47
C VAL A 28 -21.86 14.92 -10.55
N GLU A 29 -20.74 14.32 -10.93
CA GLU A 29 -20.74 13.19 -11.88
C GLU A 29 -21.55 12.00 -11.38
N ARG A 30 -21.41 11.65 -10.09
CA ARG A 30 -22.16 10.54 -9.49
C ARG A 30 -23.66 10.79 -9.56
N GLU A 31 -24.11 11.95 -9.07
CA GLU A 31 -25.54 12.29 -9.05
C GLU A 31 -26.15 12.36 -10.46
N ILE A 32 -25.41 12.88 -11.45
CA ILE A 32 -25.88 12.88 -12.85
C ILE A 32 -25.93 11.46 -13.43
N SER A 33 -24.97 10.60 -13.10
CA SER A 33 -24.93 9.20 -13.57
C SER A 33 -26.10 8.39 -13.02
N ASP A 34 -26.57 8.73 -11.83
CA ASP A 34 -27.77 8.15 -11.20
C ASP A 34 -29.09 8.66 -11.82
N GLY A 35 -29.00 9.48 -12.89
CA GLY A 35 -30.15 10.05 -13.59
C GLY A 35 -30.81 11.23 -12.85
N ALA A 36 -30.19 11.73 -11.77
CA ALA A 36 -30.73 12.84 -11.01
C ALA A 36 -30.48 14.18 -11.73
N ARG A 37 -31.43 15.12 -11.57
CA ARG A 37 -31.22 16.52 -11.93
C ARG A 37 -30.44 17.19 -10.79
N VAL A 38 -29.23 17.64 -11.08
CA VAL A 38 -28.37 18.33 -10.12
C VAL A 38 -28.56 19.84 -10.26
N ALA A 39 -29.00 20.49 -9.17
CA ALA A 39 -29.02 21.94 -9.05
C ALA A 39 -27.92 22.36 -8.07
N VAL A 40 -27.05 23.26 -8.52
CA VAL A 40 -26.00 23.85 -7.68
C VAL A 40 -26.51 25.19 -7.20
N ALA A 41 -26.66 25.33 -5.88
CA ALA A 41 -27.07 26.58 -5.25
C ALA A 41 -26.00 26.99 -4.24
N PRO A 42 -25.72 28.30 -4.09
CA PRO A 42 -24.85 28.78 -3.03
C PRO A 42 -25.47 28.47 -1.66
N SER A 43 -24.63 28.28 -0.64
CA SER A 43 -25.09 27.97 0.72
C SER A 43 -25.84 29.14 1.38
N GLY A 44 -25.60 30.37 0.95
CA GLY A 44 -26.28 31.56 1.42
C GLY A 44 -26.23 32.72 0.41
N PRO A 45 -26.74 33.91 0.79
CA PRO A 45 -26.88 35.05 -0.11
C PRO A 45 -25.56 35.83 -0.31
N GLY A 46 -24.47 35.43 0.32
CA GLY A 46 -23.19 36.14 0.26
C GLY A 46 -22.63 36.17 -1.16
N ALA A 47 -22.09 37.32 -1.58
CA ALA A 47 -21.40 37.44 -2.86
C ALA A 47 -20.22 36.47 -2.98
N GLU A 48 -19.54 36.18 -1.86
CA GLU A 48 -18.42 35.24 -1.78
C GLU A 48 -18.86 33.78 -2.01
N GLU A 49 -19.96 33.36 -1.39
CA GLU A 49 -20.50 32.00 -1.56
C GLU A 49 -20.98 31.77 -3.00
N ARG A 50 -21.58 32.81 -3.61
CA ARG A 50 -21.92 32.78 -5.05
C ARG A 50 -20.67 32.64 -5.92
N ALA A 51 -19.62 33.39 -5.63
CA ALA A 51 -18.36 33.30 -6.36
C ALA A 51 -17.73 31.90 -6.24
N ASN A 52 -17.70 31.32 -5.04
CA ASN A 52 -17.18 29.98 -4.81
C ASN A 52 -18.00 28.90 -5.52
N ALA A 53 -19.33 28.99 -5.47
CA ALA A 53 -20.22 28.10 -6.22
C ALA A 53 -19.98 28.21 -7.74
N ALA A 54 -19.81 29.42 -8.25
CA ALA A 54 -19.49 29.67 -9.65
C ALA A 54 -18.15 29.07 -10.07
N VAL A 55 -17.12 29.17 -9.22
CA VAL A 55 -15.80 28.57 -9.48
C VAL A 55 -15.89 27.04 -9.52
N LEU A 56 -16.59 26.41 -8.58
CA LEU A 56 -16.78 24.95 -8.57
C LEU A 56 -17.54 24.48 -9.80
N LEU A 57 -18.62 25.17 -10.16
CA LEU A 57 -19.41 24.88 -11.34
C LEU A 57 -18.59 25.07 -12.62
N GLY A 58 -17.83 26.17 -12.71
CA GLY A 58 -16.93 26.45 -13.82
C GLY A 58 -15.84 25.40 -13.98
N ALA A 59 -15.19 25.00 -12.88
CA ALA A 59 -14.20 23.92 -12.88
C ALA A 59 -14.81 22.61 -13.39
N TYR A 60 -16.02 22.25 -12.95
CA TYR A 60 -16.73 21.07 -13.45
C TYR A 60 -16.99 21.15 -14.96
N LEU A 61 -17.50 22.28 -15.45
CA LEU A 61 -17.84 22.46 -16.86
C LEU A 61 -16.60 22.42 -17.77
N ILE A 62 -15.48 23.01 -17.32
CA ILE A 62 -14.21 22.97 -18.06
C ILE A 62 -13.62 21.56 -18.03
N LEU A 63 -13.45 20.97 -16.84
CA LEU A 63 -12.73 19.71 -16.67
C LEU A 63 -13.51 18.49 -17.19
N ARG A 64 -14.84 18.46 -17.00
CA ARG A 64 -15.66 17.29 -17.32
C ARG A 64 -16.52 17.44 -18.57
N ARG A 65 -16.87 18.68 -18.94
CA ARG A 65 -17.69 18.96 -20.14
C ARG A 65 -16.90 19.64 -21.25
N CYS A 66 -15.60 19.87 -21.06
CA CYS A 66 -14.70 20.50 -22.04
C CYS A 66 -15.21 21.87 -22.52
N TRP A 67 -15.86 22.64 -21.64
CA TRP A 67 -16.27 23.99 -21.99
C TRP A 67 -15.05 24.90 -22.14
N SER A 68 -15.07 25.79 -23.13
CA SER A 68 -14.11 26.89 -23.22
C SER A 68 -14.42 27.97 -22.19
N SER A 69 -13.41 28.76 -21.82
CA SER A 69 -13.56 29.91 -20.93
C SER A 69 -14.58 30.91 -21.45
N ASP A 70 -14.61 31.16 -22.77
CA ASP A 70 -15.52 32.13 -23.38
C ASP A 70 -16.98 31.65 -23.31
N ARG A 71 -17.20 30.36 -23.53
CA ARG A 71 -18.53 29.74 -23.39
C ARG A 71 -19.02 29.79 -21.96
N LEU A 72 -18.12 29.53 -21.00
CA LEU A 72 -18.44 29.63 -19.57
C LEU A 72 -18.81 31.07 -19.18
N ALA A 73 -18.03 32.06 -19.62
CA ALA A 73 -18.30 33.47 -19.35
C ALA A 73 -19.61 33.96 -19.98
N ALA A 74 -19.95 33.47 -21.18
CA ALA A 74 -21.23 33.77 -21.81
C ALA A 74 -22.44 33.14 -21.08
N ALA A 75 -22.25 31.98 -20.47
CA ALA A 75 -23.31 31.27 -19.72
C ALA A 75 -23.51 31.80 -18.30
N LEU A 76 -22.46 32.37 -17.68
CA LEU A 76 -22.45 32.90 -16.31
C LEU A 76 -21.87 34.33 -16.30
N PRO A 77 -22.56 35.31 -16.92
CA PRO A 77 -22.00 36.64 -17.13
C PRO A 77 -21.86 37.45 -15.84
N GLU A 78 -22.76 37.26 -14.87
CA GLU A 78 -22.70 37.96 -13.57
C GLU A 78 -21.50 37.47 -12.75
N GLU A 79 -21.26 36.16 -12.75
CA GLU A 79 -20.18 35.52 -12.02
C GLU A 79 -18.82 35.79 -12.67
N ALA A 80 -18.77 35.85 -14.01
CA ALA A 80 -17.54 36.17 -14.74
C ALA A 80 -17.02 37.59 -14.45
N ALA A 81 -17.91 38.51 -14.05
CA ALA A 81 -17.54 39.86 -13.64
C ALA A 81 -16.97 39.92 -12.21
N LEU A 82 -17.16 38.87 -11.40
CA LEU A 82 -16.64 38.81 -10.03
C LEU A 82 -15.12 38.73 -10.05
N ARG A 83 -14.48 39.75 -9.50
CA ARG A 83 -13.04 39.77 -9.29
C ARG A 83 -12.74 39.31 -7.87
N PHE A 84 -12.04 38.19 -7.74
CA PHE A 84 -11.46 37.81 -6.46
C PHE A 84 -10.45 38.88 -6.03
N PRO A 85 -10.48 39.35 -4.78
CA PRO A 85 -9.45 40.24 -4.25
C PRO A 85 -8.07 39.63 -4.54
N ARG A 86 -7.12 40.48 -4.95
CA ARG A 86 -5.72 40.15 -5.33
C ARG A 86 -4.88 39.57 -4.16
N ALA A 87 -5.47 38.80 -3.25
CA ALA A 87 -4.75 38.09 -2.19
C ALA A 87 -3.69 37.12 -2.75
N TRP A 88 -3.82 36.69 -4.01
CA TRP A 88 -2.83 35.88 -4.71
C TRP A 88 -1.61 36.68 -5.21
N ALA A 89 -1.72 38.00 -5.39
CA ALA A 89 -0.65 38.84 -5.92
C ALA A 89 0.26 39.45 -4.82
N ARG A 90 -0.08 39.27 -3.53
CA ARG A 90 0.59 39.95 -2.40
C ARG A 90 1.43 39.06 -1.48
N GLY A 91 1.64 37.79 -1.81
CA GLY A 91 2.51 36.92 -1.01
C GLY A 91 4.02 37.12 -1.19
N GLY A 92 4.47 38.08 -2.01
CA GLY A 92 5.85 38.03 -2.56
C GLY A 92 6.88 39.07 -2.13
N ALA A 93 6.55 40.18 -1.44
CA ALA A 93 7.46 41.34 -1.53
C ALA A 93 7.95 42.03 -0.26
N ALA A 94 7.42 41.77 0.95
CA ALA A 94 7.84 42.62 2.09
C ALA A 94 7.95 41.97 3.48
N GLY A 95 7.55 40.70 3.66
CA GLY A 95 7.67 40.01 4.95
C GLY A 95 8.27 38.59 4.91
N SER A 96 8.54 38.04 3.71
CA SER A 96 8.67 36.58 3.54
C SER A 96 10.10 36.02 3.57
N LEU A 97 11.14 36.82 3.84
CA LEU A 97 12.51 36.26 3.94
C LEU A 97 12.64 35.32 5.16
N SER A 98 11.98 35.65 6.27
CA SER A 98 11.93 34.80 7.47
C SER A 98 11.11 33.52 7.25
N GLU A 99 9.98 33.62 6.55
CA GLU A 99 9.10 32.49 6.25
C GLU A 99 9.71 31.56 5.20
N GLY A 100 10.39 32.13 4.19
CA GLY A 100 11.17 31.37 3.22
C GLY A 100 12.32 30.58 3.85
N ALA A 101 13.00 31.16 4.83
CA ALA A 101 14.04 30.47 5.60
C ALA A 101 13.45 29.30 6.41
N GLN A 102 12.32 29.52 7.10
CA GLN A 102 11.64 28.48 7.87
C GLN A 102 11.12 27.33 6.99
N VAL A 103 10.58 27.66 5.80
CA VAL A 103 10.14 26.65 4.82
C VAL A 103 11.32 25.88 4.24
N ALA A 104 12.44 26.55 3.97
CA ALA A 104 13.66 25.89 3.49
C ALA A 104 14.24 24.93 4.56
N GLU A 105 14.27 25.36 5.83
CA GLU A 105 14.70 24.52 6.94
C GLU A 105 13.79 23.29 7.11
N MET A 106 12.47 23.49 7.10
CA MET A 106 11.50 22.40 7.19
C MET A 106 11.68 21.40 6.04
N ARG A 107 11.90 21.87 4.81
CA ARG A 107 12.17 21.00 3.65
C ARG A 107 13.45 20.19 3.84
N ALA A 108 14.53 20.82 4.28
CA ALA A 108 15.78 20.13 4.55
C ALA A 108 15.61 19.02 5.61
N GLN A 109 14.84 19.28 6.67
CA GLN A 109 14.51 18.29 7.69
C GLN A 109 13.70 17.10 7.12
N TYR A 110 12.70 17.37 6.28
CA TYR A 110 11.92 16.30 5.63
C TYR A 110 12.76 15.48 4.65
N GLU A 111 13.61 16.13 3.86
CA GLU A 111 14.51 15.45 2.93
C GLU A 111 15.49 14.54 3.66
N GLN A 112 16.07 15.01 4.78
CA GLN A 112 16.94 14.19 5.61
C GLN A 112 16.20 12.96 6.15
N ARG A 113 14.99 13.13 6.69
CA ARG A 113 14.18 12.01 7.20
C ARG A 113 13.83 11.00 6.11
N LEU A 114 13.54 11.48 4.90
CA LEU A 114 13.25 10.61 3.76
C LEU A 114 14.48 9.81 3.34
N GLN A 115 15.67 10.42 3.38
CA GLN A 115 16.94 9.73 3.10
C GLN A 115 17.24 8.64 4.15
N GLU A 116 17.04 8.92 5.43
CA GLU A 116 17.20 7.95 6.52
C GLU A 116 16.27 6.74 6.31
N GLN A 117 14.99 6.98 6.03
CA GLN A 117 14.03 5.93 5.72
C GLN A 117 14.40 5.13 4.47
N ALA A 118 14.94 5.79 3.43
CA ALA A 118 15.38 5.10 2.23
C ALA A 118 16.58 4.17 2.50
N LEU A 119 17.52 4.58 3.37
CA LEU A 119 18.63 3.75 3.80
C LEU A 119 18.16 2.53 4.60
N GLU A 120 17.21 2.72 5.52
CA GLU A 120 16.62 1.62 6.29
C GLU A 120 15.90 0.62 5.38
N ALA A 121 15.09 1.11 4.44
CA ALA A 121 14.38 0.27 3.47
C ALA A 121 15.36 -0.56 2.63
N ARG A 122 16.47 0.05 2.19
CA ARG A 122 17.54 -0.66 1.48
C ARG A 122 18.23 -1.71 2.36
N GLY A 123 18.47 -1.39 3.63
CA GLY A 123 19.02 -2.33 4.61
C GLY A 123 18.11 -3.56 4.80
N MET A 124 16.81 -3.34 4.98
CA MET A 124 15.83 -4.42 5.08
C MET A 124 15.77 -5.27 3.82
N GLN A 125 15.79 -4.65 2.64
CA GLN A 125 15.79 -5.37 1.36
C GLN A 125 17.01 -6.27 1.21
N ASN A 126 18.20 -5.78 1.58
CA ASN A 126 19.43 -6.58 1.56
C ASN A 126 19.33 -7.79 2.51
N ARG A 127 18.79 -7.58 3.71
CA ARG A 127 18.59 -8.66 4.69
C ARG A 127 17.58 -9.70 4.19
N MET A 128 16.48 -9.27 3.58
CA MET A 128 15.49 -10.15 2.98
C MET A 128 16.11 -11.00 1.87
N ARG A 129 16.84 -10.36 0.95
CA ARG A 129 17.56 -11.06 -0.13
C ARG A 129 18.56 -12.09 0.40
N GLN A 130 19.28 -11.77 1.48
CA GLN A 130 20.21 -12.71 2.11
C GLN A 130 19.49 -13.95 2.64
N LEU A 131 18.38 -13.77 3.35
CA LEU A 131 17.58 -14.88 3.88
C LEU A 131 16.96 -15.74 2.76
N GLU A 132 16.55 -15.13 1.64
CA GLU A 132 16.06 -15.86 0.47
C GLU A 132 17.14 -16.77 -0.14
N ILE A 133 18.39 -16.29 -0.21
CA ILE A 133 19.53 -17.06 -0.70
C ILE A 133 19.80 -18.24 0.24
N GLU A 134 19.85 -18.02 1.55
CA GLU A 134 20.08 -19.07 2.54
C GLU A 134 18.97 -20.14 2.53
N ALA A 135 17.72 -19.72 2.39
CA ALA A 135 16.58 -20.63 2.25
C ALA A 135 16.62 -21.43 0.94
N ALA A 136 17.07 -20.83 -0.16
CA ALA A 136 17.27 -21.53 -1.43
C ALA A 136 18.41 -22.56 -1.32
N GLN A 137 19.53 -22.19 -0.70
CA GLN A 137 20.67 -23.09 -0.47
C GLN A 137 20.28 -24.29 0.41
N SER A 138 19.54 -24.05 1.49
CA SER A 138 19.07 -25.11 2.39
C SER A 138 18.13 -26.10 1.70
N ARG A 139 17.25 -25.61 0.80
CA ARG A 139 16.39 -26.48 -0.01
C ARG A 139 17.21 -27.30 -1.01
N ALA A 140 18.18 -26.67 -1.67
CA ALA A 140 19.03 -27.35 -2.63
C ALA A 140 19.88 -28.45 -1.98
N SER A 141 20.48 -28.20 -0.80
CA SER A 141 21.25 -29.21 -0.07
C SER A 141 20.37 -30.39 0.34
N TRP A 142 19.18 -30.12 0.88
CA TRP A 142 18.24 -31.16 1.28
C TRP A 142 17.78 -32.02 0.08
N GLU A 143 17.52 -31.41 -1.08
CA GLU A 143 17.18 -32.16 -2.28
C GLU A 143 18.31 -33.09 -2.74
N VAL A 144 19.56 -32.65 -2.64
CA VAL A 144 20.73 -33.47 -3.00
C VAL A 144 20.85 -34.67 -2.05
N GLU A 145 20.74 -34.45 -0.74
CA GLU A 145 20.75 -35.51 0.27
C GLU A 145 19.60 -36.50 0.05
N ARG A 146 18.38 -35.99 -0.15
CA ARG A 146 17.21 -36.82 -0.47
C ARG A 146 17.45 -37.69 -1.69
N ARG A 147 17.97 -37.14 -2.79
CA ARG A 147 18.29 -37.91 -4.01
C ARG A 147 19.38 -38.95 -3.74
N GLY A 148 20.34 -38.65 -2.87
CA GLY A 148 21.35 -39.60 -2.39
C GLY A 148 20.73 -40.80 -1.68
N LEU A 149 19.91 -40.53 -0.66
CA LEU A 149 19.22 -41.56 0.13
C LEU A 149 18.29 -42.42 -0.73
N VAL A 150 17.52 -41.82 -1.64
CA VAL A 150 16.63 -42.56 -2.55
C VAL A 150 17.42 -43.53 -3.43
N ARG A 151 18.58 -43.11 -3.95
CA ARG A 151 19.46 -44.01 -4.73
C ARG A 151 20.00 -45.15 -3.87
N GLN A 152 20.41 -44.86 -2.63
CA GLN A 152 20.92 -45.87 -1.70
C GLN A 152 19.84 -46.91 -1.34
N ILE A 153 18.60 -46.46 -1.08
CA ILE A 153 17.44 -47.34 -0.86
C ILE A 153 17.20 -48.23 -2.08
N GLY A 154 17.22 -47.67 -3.29
CA GLY A 154 17.10 -48.43 -4.53
C GLY A 154 18.19 -49.50 -4.68
N HIS A 155 19.44 -49.18 -4.34
CA HIS A 155 20.55 -50.13 -4.37
C HIS A 155 20.38 -51.29 -3.38
N TYR A 156 19.98 -51.00 -2.14
CA TYR A 156 19.73 -52.05 -1.14
C TYR A 156 18.57 -52.95 -1.54
N ARG A 157 17.49 -52.37 -2.05
CA ARG A 157 16.35 -53.12 -2.56
C ARG A 157 16.78 -54.09 -3.67
N ALA A 158 17.50 -53.62 -4.68
CA ALA A 158 18.01 -54.46 -5.76
C ALA A 158 18.95 -55.57 -5.25
N THR A 159 19.75 -55.29 -4.23
CA THR A 159 20.64 -56.27 -3.60
C THR A 159 19.84 -57.36 -2.88
N LEU A 160 18.83 -56.99 -2.09
CA LEU A 160 17.97 -57.94 -1.38
C LEU A 160 17.16 -58.81 -2.34
N GLU A 161 16.62 -58.21 -3.41
CA GLU A 161 15.92 -58.92 -4.49
C GLU A 161 16.83 -59.99 -5.13
N ARG A 162 18.12 -59.70 -5.31
CA ARG A 162 19.10 -60.65 -5.86
C ARG A 162 19.39 -61.84 -4.93
N TYR A 163 19.34 -61.63 -3.62
CA TYR A 163 19.57 -62.70 -2.64
C TYR A 163 18.29 -63.47 -2.27
N CYS A 164 17.16 -63.20 -2.93
CA CYS A 164 15.87 -63.82 -2.66
C CYS A 164 15.47 -63.77 -1.18
N ILE A 165 15.87 -62.71 -0.46
CA ILE A 165 15.46 -62.50 0.94
C ILE A 165 14.02 -61.96 0.87
N PRO A 166 12.99 -62.73 1.27
CA PRO A 166 11.61 -62.27 1.18
C PRO A 166 11.44 -61.01 2.02
N PHE A 167 10.91 -59.94 1.42
CA PHE A 167 10.65 -58.68 2.12
C PHE A 167 9.38 -58.74 3.00
N GLU A 168 8.80 -59.94 3.14
CA GLU A 168 7.40 -60.14 3.56
C GLU A 168 7.15 -59.95 5.08
N ASP A 169 8.18 -59.80 5.92
CA ASP A 169 8.00 -59.83 7.38
C ASP A 169 8.32 -58.53 8.16
N ALA A 170 8.66 -57.41 7.50
CA ALA A 170 8.92 -56.16 8.23
C ALA A 170 7.69 -55.26 8.40
N GLY A 171 6.58 -55.54 7.70
CA GLY A 171 5.39 -54.68 7.65
C GLY A 171 4.11 -55.28 8.25
N THR A 172 4.09 -56.58 8.52
CA THR A 172 2.89 -57.29 8.98
C THR A 172 2.80 -57.24 10.50
N TYR A 173 2.73 -56.04 11.08
CA TYR A 173 2.22 -55.88 12.43
C TYR A 173 0.71 -56.19 12.37
N VAL A 174 0.36 -57.45 12.58
CA VAL A 174 -1.03 -57.92 12.65
C VAL A 174 -1.67 -57.19 13.84
N GLY A 175 -2.42 -56.14 13.52
CA GLY A 175 -3.30 -55.45 14.43
C GLY A 175 -4.41 -56.39 14.86
N MET A 176 -4.22 -57.07 15.98
CA MET A 176 -5.29 -57.58 16.84
C MET A 176 -5.06 -56.99 18.24
N GLY A 177 -5.56 -55.77 18.44
CA GLY A 177 -5.58 -55.12 19.74
C GLY A 177 -5.56 -53.60 19.60
N GLY A 178 -6.74 -52.97 19.76
CA GLY A 178 -6.92 -51.52 19.72
C GLY A 178 -6.18 -50.79 20.85
N GLY A 179 -4.88 -50.59 20.66
CA GLY A 179 -4.05 -49.66 21.42
C GLY A 179 -3.51 -48.61 20.46
N SER A 180 -3.65 -47.33 20.84
CA SER A 180 -3.22 -46.16 20.09
C SER A 180 -1.96 -46.39 19.26
N ALA A 181 -2.01 -46.01 17.99
CA ALA A 181 -0.86 -45.94 17.10
C ALA A 181 0.29 -45.11 17.72
N GLN A 182 1.13 -45.73 18.53
CA GLN A 182 2.46 -45.26 18.89
C GLN A 182 3.41 -45.62 17.75
N TYR A 183 3.12 -45.16 16.54
CA TYR A 183 4.11 -45.20 15.48
C TYR A 183 5.13 -44.12 15.80
N PHE A 184 6.27 -44.56 16.32
CA PHE A 184 7.50 -43.78 16.46
C PHE A 184 7.48 -42.72 17.58
N VAL A 185 7.50 -43.16 18.84
CA VAL A 185 7.90 -42.32 19.98
C VAL A 185 9.39 -41.98 19.80
N GLY A 186 9.70 -40.92 19.06
CA GLY A 186 11.08 -40.44 18.87
C GLY A 186 11.39 -39.79 17.52
N PHE A 187 10.50 -39.87 16.52
CA PHE A 187 10.64 -39.09 15.30
C PHE A 187 9.74 -37.87 15.45
N GLU A 188 10.22 -36.91 16.23
CA GLU A 188 9.72 -35.55 16.12
C GLU A 188 10.14 -35.08 14.71
N PRO A 189 9.21 -34.91 13.74
CA PRO A 189 9.59 -34.36 12.44
C PRO A 189 10.30 -33.05 12.75
N SER A 190 11.55 -32.93 12.30
CA SER A 190 12.43 -31.80 12.60
C SER A 190 11.77 -30.52 12.08
N GLY A 191 10.93 -29.93 12.93
CA GLY A 191 10.22 -28.72 12.64
C GLY A 191 11.23 -27.60 12.49
N PRO A 192 10.94 -26.55 11.69
CA PRO A 192 11.83 -25.40 11.51
C PRO A 192 12.30 -24.76 12.83
N SER A 193 11.63 -25.03 13.95
CA SER A 193 11.99 -24.63 15.31
C SER A 193 13.28 -25.28 15.86
N GLN A 194 13.68 -26.48 15.42
CA GLN A 194 14.89 -27.15 15.93
C GLN A 194 16.20 -26.61 15.33
N TRP A 195 16.16 -25.86 14.22
CA TRP A 195 17.37 -25.33 13.56
C TRP A 195 17.93 -24.05 14.22
N LYS A 196 17.20 -23.45 15.18
CA LYS A 196 17.59 -22.19 15.84
C LYS A 196 18.50 -22.34 17.07
N ALA A 197 18.71 -23.55 17.60
CA ALA A 197 19.19 -23.69 18.97
C ALA A 197 20.68 -24.04 19.15
N ARG A 198 21.49 -24.21 18.08
CA ARG A 198 22.85 -24.76 18.23
C ARG A 198 24.02 -23.79 18.02
N GLY A 199 23.77 -22.49 17.99
CA GLY A 199 24.80 -21.47 17.74
C GLY A 199 25.09 -20.47 18.88
N ALA A 200 24.36 -20.48 20.00
CA ALA A 200 24.43 -19.40 20.99
C ALA A 200 25.20 -19.73 22.29
N ALA A 201 25.93 -20.85 22.37
CA ALA A 201 26.53 -21.32 23.63
C ALA A 201 28.07 -21.47 23.59
N ALA A 202 28.77 -20.81 22.67
CA ALA A 202 30.23 -20.87 22.60
C ALA A 202 30.83 -19.50 22.29
N ASP A 203 30.64 -18.54 23.19
CA ASP A 203 31.45 -17.31 23.29
C ASP A 203 31.29 -16.76 24.71
N ASN A 204 31.94 -17.44 25.67
CA ASN A 204 32.28 -16.92 27.00
C ASN A 204 33.28 -17.91 27.62
N ALA A 205 34.53 -17.84 27.14
CA ALA A 205 35.71 -18.36 27.80
C ALA A 205 36.92 -17.52 27.36
#